data_AF-A0A1Z9C2A1-F1
#
_entry.id   AF-A0A1Z9C2A1-F1
#
_cell.length_a   1.000
_cell.length_b   1.000
_cell.length_c   1.000
_cell.angle_alpha   90.00
_cell.angle_beta   90.00
_cell.angle_gamma   90.00
#
_symmetry.space_group_name_H-M   'P 1'
#
loop_
_entity.id
_entity.type
_entity.pdbx_description
1 polymer ?
#
loop_
_entity_poly.entity_id
_entity_poly.type
_entity_poly.pdbx_seq_one_letter_code
_entity_poly.pdbx_strand_id
1 'polypeptide(L)'
;MQPAVQQPSPPSNMYHPPQQAMMSGGLFSLHKFLMIGVILILIAGLVSVLPDFSGPPAAVDYDVSSEDYDPQQPAKDAESHNDFVRLMDTFATIIGMTGVGLIGYAFVREAYDEDTTTPSLRITLLILGTVMLLQLLGSGFNLSVSL
;
A
#
# COMPACT_ATOMS: atom_id res chain seq x y z
N MET A 1 8.76 65.58 40.60
CA MET A 1 8.56 64.92 39.30
C MET A 1 7.61 63.77 39.53
N GLN A 2 6.36 63.85 39.07
CA GLN A 2 5.39 62.75 39.20
C GLN A 2 5.52 61.82 37.99
N PRO A 3 5.47 60.49 38.15
CA PRO A 3 5.51 59.57 37.02
C PRO A 3 4.17 59.56 36.27
N ALA A 4 4.22 59.50 34.95
CA ALA A 4 3.05 59.29 34.11
C ALA A 4 2.45 57.91 34.37
N VAL A 5 1.17 57.88 34.74
CA VAL A 5 0.38 56.67 34.96
C VAL A 5 0.23 55.94 33.63
N GLN A 6 0.75 54.72 33.53
CA GLN A 6 0.49 53.83 32.41
C GLN A 6 -0.98 53.40 32.44
N GLN A 7 -1.70 53.74 31.38
CA GLN A 7 -3.07 53.29 31.17
C GLN A 7 -3.05 51.77 30.86
N PRO A 8 -3.88 50.93 31.49
CA PRO A 8 -3.92 49.52 31.18
C PRO A 8 -4.50 49.32 29.77
N SER A 9 -3.74 48.68 28.89
CA SER A 9 -4.24 48.23 27.59
C SER A 9 -5.45 47.30 27.80
N PRO A 10 -6.53 47.43 27.02
CA PRO A 10 -7.68 46.54 27.16
C PRO A 10 -7.26 45.09 26.86
N PRO A 11 -7.81 44.09 27.57
CA PRO A 11 -7.50 42.70 27.33
C PRO A 11 -7.96 42.34 25.92
N SER A 12 -7.01 41.93 25.08
CA SER A 12 -7.28 41.35 23.77
C SER A 12 -7.95 39.99 23.99
N ASN A 13 -9.28 39.99 24.09
CA ASN A 13 -10.12 38.80 23.95
C ASN A 13 -10.12 38.33 22.49
N MET A 14 -8.92 38.07 21.94
CA MET A 14 -8.77 37.39 20.68
C MET A 14 -9.01 35.92 20.98
N TYR A 15 -10.20 35.42 20.64
CA TYR A 15 -10.52 34.01 20.68
C TYR A 15 -9.56 33.32 19.69
N HIS A 16 -8.40 32.88 20.16
CA HIS A 16 -7.57 31.97 19.39
C HIS A 16 -8.39 30.69 19.25
N PRO A 17 -8.78 30.27 18.03
CA PRO A 17 -9.32 28.93 17.86
C PRO A 17 -8.30 27.96 18.45
N PRO A 18 -8.74 26.96 19.24
CA PRO A 18 -7.83 26.04 19.90
C PRO A 18 -6.89 25.45 18.84
N GLN A 19 -5.58 25.50 19.08
CA GLN A 19 -4.58 24.88 18.20
C GLN A 19 -4.87 23.38 17.98
N GLN A 20 -5.71 22.77 18.81
CA GLN A 20 -6.28 21.43 18.59
C GLN A 20 -7.15 21.31 17.32
N ALA A 21 -7.83 22.37 16.88
CA ALA A 21 -8.55 22.36 15.59
C ALA A 21 -7.59 22.37 14.39
N MET A 22 -6.38 22.93 14.55
CA MET A 22 -5.31 22.83 13.53
C MET A 22 -4.57 21.48 13.57
N MET A 23 -4.69 20.71 14.65
CA MET A 23 -4.14 19.35 14.77
C MET A 23 -5.17 18.24 14.47
N SER A 24 -6.40 18.60 14.09
CA SER A 24 -7.49 17.66 13.79
C SER A 24 -7.21 16.72 12.61
N GLY A 25 -6.17 16.98 11.80
CA GLY A 25 -5.70 16.05 10.76
C GLY A 25 -4.85 14.87 11.29
N GLY A 26 -4.59 14.79 12.59
CA GLY A 26 -3.52 13.96 13.16
C GLY A 26 -3.71 12.43 13.12
N LEU A 27 -4.93 11.92 13.00
CA LEU A 27 -5.18 10.46 13.06
C LEU A 27 -5.52 9.82 11.71
N PHE A 28 -5.90 10.62 10.70
CA PHE A 28 -6.34 10.09 9.40
C PHE A 28 -5.93 10.99 8.22
N SER A 29 -4.68 11.42 8.20
CA SER A 29 -4.11 12.25 7.14
C SER A 29 -3.90 11.46 5.84
N LEU A 30 -4.20 12.05 4.67
CA LEU A 30 -3.87 11.52 3.34
C LEU A 30 -2.43 11.01 3.28
N HIS A 31 -1.51 11.76 3.88
CA HIS A 31 -0.10 11.41 3.86
C HIS A 31 0.17 10.03 4.45
N LYS A 32 -0.54 9.63 5.51
CA LYS A 32 -0.35 8.32 6.16
C LYS A 32 -0.81 7.18 5.26
N PHE A 33 -2.02 7.27 4.70
CA PHE A 33 -2.55 6.22 3.83
C PHE A 33 -1.79 6.12 2.51
N LEU A 34 -1.38 7.27 1.97
CA LEU A 34 -0.54 7.31 0.77
C LEU A 34 0.84 6.69 1.04
N MET A 35 1.49 7.03 2.16
CA MET A 35 2.80 6.49 2.51
C MET A 35 2.72 4.97 2.76
N ILE A 36 1.69 4.49 3.47
CA ILE A 36 1.45 3.06 3.68
C ILE A 36 1.22 2.36 2.33
N GLY A 37 0.37 2.92 1.46
CA GLY A 37 0.09 2.33 0.16
C GLY A 37 1.33 2.23 -0.73
N VAL A 38 2.18 3.26 -0.76
CA VAL A 38 3.46 3.23 -1.48
C VAL A 38 4.42 2.20 -0.89
N ILE A 39 4.53 2.11 0.44
CA ILE A 39 5.35 1.10 1.11
C ILE A 39 4.88 -0.31 0.73
N LEU A 40 3.57 -0.57 0.70
CA LEU A 40 3.03 -1.87 0.30
C LEU A 40 3.37 -2.20 -1.15
N ILE A 41 3.30 -1.23 -2.08
CA ILE A 41 3.72 -1.45 -3.47
C ILE A 41 5.22 -1.80 -3.56
N LEU A 42 6.06 -1.12 -2.77
CA LEU A 42 7.49 -1.44 -2.72
C LEU A 42 7.75 -2.84 -2.17
N ILE A 43 7.03 -3.25 -1.12
CA ILE A 43 7.11 -4.61 -0.57
C ILE A 43 6.63 -5.64 -1.60
N ALA A 44 5.50 -5.40 -2.26
CA ALA A 44 4.97 -6.26 -3.31
C ALA A 44 5.98 -6.45 -4.45
N GLY A 45 6.60 -5.34 -4.90
CA GLY A 45 7.67 -5.37 -5.89
C GLY A 45 8.88 -6.14 -5.41
N LEU A 46 9.27 -6.03 -4.14
CA LEU A 46 10.38 -6.81 -3.60
C LEU A 46 10.04 -8.31 -3.60
N VAL A 47 8.85 -8.68 -3.13
CA VAL A 47 8.39 -10.07 -3.04
C VAL A 47 8.30 -10.72 -4.43
N SER A 48 7.88 -9.99 -5.47
CA SER A 48 7.75 -10.55 -6.82
C SER A 48 9.09 -10.87 -7.49
N VAL A 49 10.20 -10.27 -7.05
CA VAL A 49 11.55 -10.57 -7.54
C VAL A 49 12.38 -11.42 -6.58
N LEU A 50 11.83 -11.84 -5.43
CA LEU A 50 12.56 -12.76 -4.55
C LEU A 50 12.74 -14.11 -5.28
N PRO A 51 13.98 -14.51 -5.62
CA PRO A 51 14.20 -15.80 -6.24
C PRO A 51 14.00 -16.91 -5.21
N ASP A 52 13.51 -18.06 -5.67
CA ASP A 52 13.65 -19.28 -4.89
C ASP A 52 15.15 -19.60 -4.74
N PHE A 53 15.65 -19.59 -3.51
CA PHE A 53 17.06 -19.87 -3.20
C PHE A 53 17.46 -21.32 -3.49
N SER A 54 16.49 -22.24 -3.64
CA SER A 54 16.73 -23.64 -3.98
C SER A 54 16.82 -23.88 -5.50
N GLY A 55 16.31 -22.95 -6.32
CA GLY A 55 16.27 -23.11 -7.77
C GLY A 55 15.34 -24.23 -8.24
N PRO A 56 15.13 -24.36 -9.57
CA PRO A 56 14.34 -25.45 -10.12
C PRO A 56 15.08 -26.79 -9.92
N PRO A 57 14.35 -27.90 -9.64
CA PRO A 57 14.95 -29.21 -9.47
C PRO A 57 15.68 -29.65 -10.74
N ALA A 58 16.89 -30.19 -10.60
CA ALA A 58 17.70 -30.64 -11.73
C ALA A 58 17.79 -32.17 -11.78
N ALA A 59 17.91 -32.72 -12.99
CA ALA A 59 18.06 -34.17 -13.18
C ALA A 59 19.32 -34.75 -12.50
N VAL A 60 20.31 -33.91 -12.19
CA VAL A 60 21.53 -34.30 -11.47
C VAL A 60 21.34 -34.44 -9.97
N ASP A 61 20.21 -33.95 -9.42
CA ASP A 61 19.91 -34.02 -7.99
C ASP A 61 19.33 -35.39 -7.59
N TYR A 62 19.01 -36.24 -8.58
CA TYR A 62 18.39 -37.54 -8.40
C TYR A 62 19.34 -38.68 -8.77
N ASP A 63 19.69 -39.51 -7.79
CA ASP A 63 20.42 -40.75 -8.04
C ASP A 63 19.47 -41.87 -8.44
N VAL A 64 19.24 -41.99 -9.75
CA VAL A 64 18.43 -43.05 -10.37
C VAL A 64 18.99 -44.46 -10.18
N SER A 65 20.23 -44.59 -9.67
CA SER A 65 20.86 -45.88 -9.39
C SER A 65 20.73 -46.33 -7.93
N SER A 66 20.18 -45.46 -7.07
CA SER A 66 19.93 -45.78 -5.66
C SER A 66 18.72 -46.71 -5.49
N GLU A 67 18.79 -47.65 -4.53
CA GLU A 67 17.66 -48.54 -4.22
C GLU A 67 16.45 -47.79 -3.61
N ASP A 68 16.69 -46.60 -3.06
CA ASP A 68 15.67 -45.73 -2.46
C ASP A 68 15.07 -44.71 -3.45
N TYR A 69 15.42 -44.79 -4.74
CA TYR A 69 14.95 -43.84 -5.75
C TYR A 69 13.43 -43.94 -5.96
N ASP A 70 12.72 -42.85 -5.66
CA ASP A 70 11.32 -42.67 -6.05
C ASP A 70 11.26 -42.00 -7.44
N PRO A 71 10.79 -42.71 -8.49
CA PRO A 71 10.67 -42.16 -9.85
C PRO A 71 9.68 -41.00 -9.96
N GLN A 72 8.84 -40.76 -8.96
CA GLN A 72 7.94 -39.61 -8.91
C GLN A 72 8.56 -38.38 -8.24
N GLN A 73 9.69 -38.53 -7.55
CA GLN A 73 10.28 -37.44 -6.76
C GLN A 73 10.66 -36.21 -7.61
N PRO A 74 11.23 -36.35 -8.82
CA PRO A 74 11.49 -35.20 -9.68
C PRO A 74 10.23 -34.41 -10.06
N ALA A 75 9.11 -35.11 -10.27
CA ALA A 75 7.85 -34.47 -10.61
C ALA A 75 7.23 -33.75 -9.39
N LYS A 76 7.32 -34.37 -8.19
CA LYS A 76 6.86 -33.78 -6.93
C LYS A 76 7.63 -32.51 -6.57
N ASP A 77 8.94 -32.53 -6.73
CA ASP A 77 9.78 -31.37 -6.43
C ASP A 77 9.54 -30.24 -7.44
N ALA A 78 9.30 -30.58 -8.72
CA ALA A 78 8.96 -29.59 -9.74
C ALA A 78 7.59 -28.93 -9.48
N GLU A 79 6.60 -29.72 -9.07
CA GLU A 79 5.29 -29.22 -8.64
C GLU A 79 5.43 -28.32 -7.41
N SER A 80 6.18 -28.75 -6.39
CA SER A 80 6.42 -27.95 -5.17
C SER A 80 7.12 -26.62 -5.47
N HIS A 81 8.09 -26.61 -6.39
CA HIS A 81 8.76 -25.38 -6.82
C HIS A 81 7.80 -24.43 -7.54
N ASN A 82 6.98 -24.96 -8.45
CA ASN A 82 5.98 -24.15 -9.16
C ASN A 82 4.90 -23.59 -8.23
N ASP A 83 4.48 -24.37 -7.24
CA ASP A 83 3.56 -23.92 -6.19
C ASP A 83 4.16 -22.79 -5.35
N PHE A 84 5.44 -22.90 -4.98
CA PHE A 84 6.13 -21.81 -4.28
C PHE A 84 6.14 -20.52 -5.09
N VAL A 85 6.52 -20.59 -6.37
CA VAL A 85 6.53 -19.43 -7.29
C VAL A 85 5.12 -18.82 -7.38
N ARG A 86 4.10 -19.65 -7.54
CA ARG A 86 2.69 -19.22 -7.61
C ARG A 86 2.23 -18.54 -6.32
N LEU A 87 2.62 -19.08 -5.17
CA LEU A 87 2.30 -18.49 -3.87
C LEU A 87 2.94 -17.12 -3.70
N MET A 88 4.23 -16.97 -4.05
CA MET A 88 4.94 -15.70 -3.95
C MET A 88 4.35 -14.64 -4.89
N ASP A 89 4.00 -15.02 -6.12
CA ASP A 89 3.32 -14.13 -7.06
C ASP A 89 1.92 -13.72 -6.57
N THR A 90 1.18 -14.67 -5.99
CA THR A 90 -0.13 -14.38 -5.37
C THR A 90 0.01 -13.42 -4.19
N PHE A 91 0.99 -13.62 -3.32
CA PHE A 91 1.26 -12.71 -2.21
C PHE A 91 1.65 -11.31 -2.70
N ALA A 92 2.57 -11.22 -3.67
CA ALA A 92 2.94 -9.95 -4.29
C ALA A 92 1.71 -9.24 -4.88
N THR A 93 0.84 -9.97 -5.57
CA THR A 93 -0.38 -9.44 -6.16
C THR A 93 -1.36 -8.93 -5.10
N ILE A 94 -1.61 -9.67 -4.02
CA ILE A 94 -2.50 -9.26 -2.92
C ILE A 94 -1.95 -8.00 -2.22
N ILE A 95 -0.65 -7.98 -1.91
CA ILE A 95 -0.01 -6.84 -1.26
C ILE A 95 -0.04 -5.62 -2.19
N GLY A 96 0.25 -5.81 -3.49
CA GLY A 96 0.20 -4.75 -4.49
C GLY A 96 -1.20 -4.16 -4.65
N MET A 97 -2.23 -5.01 -4.74
CA MET A 97 -3.63 -4.57 -4.81
C MET A 97 -4.06 -3.80 -3.55
N THR A 98 -3.63 -4.26 -2.38
CA THR A 98 -3.88 -3.56 -1.10
C THR A 98 -3.21 -2.19 -1.11
N GLY A 99 -1.98 -2.10 -1.60
CA GLY A 99 -1.25 -0.83 -1.74
C GLY A 99 -1.96 0.16 -2.66
N VAL A 100 -2.35 -0.29 -3.86
CA VAL A 100 -3.11 0.54 -4.83
C VAL A 100 -4.46 0.96 -4.24
N GLY A 101 -5.14 0.07 -3.52
CA GLY A 101 -6.43 0.36 -2.88
C GLY A 101 -6.30 1.46 -1.82
N LEU A 102 -5.25 1.42 -1.00
CA LEU A 102 -4.97 2.46 0.00
C LEU A 102 -4.62 3.81 -0.63
N ILE A 103 -3.88 3.82 -1.74
CA ILE A 103 -3.57 5.04 -2.50
C ILE A 103 -4.84 5.63 -3.10
N GLY A 104 -5.65 4.83 -3.78
CA GLY A 104 -6.94 5.25 -4.34
C GLY A 104 -7.88 5.80 -3.27
N TYR A 105 -7.98 5.12 -2.13
CA TYR A 105 -8.75 5.59 -0.98
C TYR A 105 -8.23 6.93 -0.44
N ALA A 106 -6.91 7.12 -0.34
CA ALA A 106 -6.32 8.37 0.11
C ALA A 106 -6.69 9.55 -0.81
N PHE A 107 -6.66 9.34 -2.13
CA PHE A 107 -7.05 10.37 -3.10
C PHE A 107 -8.55 10.70 -3.05
N VAL A 108 -9.42 9.70 -3.01
CA VAL A 108 -10.86 9.93 -2.87
C VAL A 108 -11.16 10.68 -1.57
N ARG A 109 -10.52 10.28 -0.47
CA ARG A 109 -10.71 10.92 0.84
C ARG A 109 -10.30 12.39 0.84
N GLU A 110 -9.13 12.74 0.32
CA GLU A 110 -8.68 14.13 0.25
C GLU A 110 -9.52 14.98 -0.70
N ALA A 111 -10.08 14.37 -1.75
CA ALA A 111 -11.01 15.08 -2.61
C ALA A 111 -12.30 15.54 -1.89
N TYR A 112 -12.70 14.84 -0.82
CA TYR A 112 -13.83 15.21 0.04
C TYR A 112 -13.43 16.14 1.20
N ASP A 113 -12.15 16.41 1.42
CA ASP A 113 -11.71 17.35 2.44
C ASP A 113 -11.89 18.78 1.92
N GLU A 114 -12.88 19.48 2.47
CA GLU A 114 -13.34 20.77 1.95
C GLU A 114 -12.51 21.97 2.40
N ASP A 115 -11.53 21.78 3.30
CA ASP A 115 -10.80 22.89 3.90
C ASP A 115 -9.33 22.99 3.42
N THR A 116 -8.79 21.94 2.78
CA THR A 116 -7.34 21.83 2.51
C THR A 116 -6.92 22.08 1.06
N THR A 117 -7.85 21.97 0.10
CA THR A 117 -7.53 21.91 -1.33
C THR A 117 -8.37 22.84 -2.19
N THR A 118 -7.83 23.28 -3.34
CA THR A 118 -8.63 24.03 -4.33
C THR A 118 -9.67 23.12 -5.00
N PRO A 119 -10.84 23.65 -5.43
CA PRO A 119 -11.88 22.83 -6.06
C PRO A 119 -11.37 22.02 -7.27
N SER A 120 -10.46 22.59 -8.05
CA SER A 120 -9.83 21.92 -9.19
C SER A 120 -9.01 20.70 -8.76
N LEU A 121 -8.22 20.82 -7.68
CA LEU A 121 -7.40 19.73 -7.16
C LEU A 121 -8.27 18.57 -6.65
N ARG A 122 -9.41 18.87 -6.00
CA ARG A 122 -10.35 17.85 -5.53
C ARG A 122 -10.90 17.00 -6.67
N ILE A 123 -11.34 17.66 -7.74
CA ILE A 123 -11.88 16.96 -8.92
C ILE A 123 -10.81 16.06 -9.53
N THR A 124 -9.57 16.55 -9.65
CA THR A 124 -8.45 15.73 -10.14
C THR A 124 -8.19 14.53 -9.23
N LEU A 125 -8.12 14.73 -7.91
CA LEU A 125 -7.90 13.65 -6.95
C LEU A 125 -9.04 12.63 -6.96
N LEU A 126 -10.28 13.08 -7.11
CA LEU A 126 -11.45 12.21 -7.19
C LEU A 126 -11.39 11.35 -8.46
N ILE A 127 -11.14 11.95 -9.62
CA ILE A 127 -10.99 11.20 -10.89
C ILE A 127 -9.85 10.20 -10.77
N LEU A 128 -8.68 10.62 -10.28
CA LEU A 128 -7.49 9.79 -10.21
C LEU A 128 -7.67 8.62 -9.22
N GLY A 129 -8.24 8.90 -8.04
CA GLY A 129 -8.60 7.87 -7.06
C GLY A 129 -9.64 6.89 -7.59
N THR A 130 -10.71 7.38 -8.21
CA THR A 130 -11.74 6.52 -8.81
C THR A 130 -11.20 5.67 -9.95
N VAL A 131 -10.37 6.22 -10.85
CA VAL A 131 -9.75 5.45 -11.93
C VAL A 131 -8.85 4.36 -11.38
N MET A 132 -8.04 4.62 -10.35
CA MET A 132 -7.20 3.60 -9.71
C MET A 132 -8.03 2.49 -9.06
N LEU A 133 -9.14 2.82 -8.38
CA LEU A 133 -10.03 1.82 -7.79
C LEU A 133 -10.81 1.03 -8.85
N LEU A 134 -11.21 1.67 -9.95
CA LEU A 134 -11.83 1.00 -11.10
C LEU A 134 -10.84 0.08 -11.81
N GLN A 135 -9.57 0.45 -11.88
CA GLN A 135 -8.52 -0.43 -12.40
C GLN A 135 -8.41 -1.70 -11.56
N LEU A 136 -8.47 -1.63 -10.23
CA LEU A 136 -8.50 -2.83 -9.37
C LEU A 136 -9.69 -3.75 -9.68
N LEU A 137 -10.87 -3.19 -9.93
CA LEU A 137 -12.06 -3.96 -10.29
C LEU A 137 -11.97 -4.55 -11.71
N GLY A 138 -11.38 -3.80 -12.65
CA GLY A 138 -11.23 -4.20 -14.05
C GLY A 138 -10.06 -5.16 -14.30
N SER A 139 -9.00 -5.11 -13.48
CA SER A 139 -7.83 -5.98 -13.57
C SER A 139 -7.90 -7.20 -12.64
N GLY A 140 -8.82 -7.22 -11.66
CA GLY A 140 -8.75 -8.08 -10.47
C GLY A 140 -9.64 -9.34 -10.43
N PHE A 141 -10.36 -9.71 -11.48
CA PHE A 141 -11.10 -10.99 -11.55
C PHE A 141 -10.54 -11.94 -12.63
N ASN A 142 -9.22 -11.98 -12.80
CA ASN A 142 -8.57 -13.11 -13.46
C ASN A 142 -7.92 -14.02 -12.42
N LEU A 143 -8.76 -14.64 -11.57
CA LEU A 143 -8.39 -15.87 -10.87
C LEU A 143 -8.45 -17.02 -11.89
N SER A 144 -7.64 -16.98 -12.94
CA SER A 144 -7.31 -18.22 -13.63
C SER A 144 -6.36 -19.00 -12.72
N VAL A 145 -6.94 -19.63 -11.69
CA VAL A 145 -6.43 -20.91 -11.25
C VAL A 145 -6.56 -21.79 -12.49
N SER A 146 -5.47 -21.93 -13.24
CA SER A 146 -5.37 -23.00 -14.23
C SER A 146 -5.40 -24.29 -13.42
N LEU A 147 -6.58 -24.91 -13.40
CA LEU A 147 -6.75 -26.33 -13.11
C LEU A 147 -5.92 -27.16 -14.09
#